data_AF-A0A968PG31-F1
#
_entry.id   AF-A0A968PG31-F1
#
_cell.length_a   1.000
_cell.length_b   1.000
_cell.length_c   1.000
_cell.angle_alpha   90.00
_cell.angle_beta   90.00
_cell.angle_gamma   90.00
#
_symmetry.space_group_name_H-M   'P 1'
#
loop_
_entity.id
_entity.type
_entity.pdbx_description
1 polymer ?
#
loop_
_entity_poly.entity_id
_entity_poly.type
_entity_poly.pdbx_seq_one_letter_code
_entity_poly.pdbx_strand_id
1 'polypeptide(L)'
;MLLLIVPLAPWLAPSEAAPARVSPLLHLQYARFDPLTSADAPVLAMHTPLIASWQPQTYIVQFHTPIREAWKQALVAYGVRLYGSIPDYALLTRMDAATAARIQQLPSVRWVGPYLPAYRIDPLFWQRGDELAPDVPLELTIATLPDTNLAALSHRLHTWQLEVLGGAWNRHAGYLSVRALPGYVPAIAALDGVTWVEAADVLALHNDQGGTAIVQADSVRQQLQLHGNGQIIAMADSGLDTGALDTLHPDLRGRVLGVETLGRPGDWSDPTGHGTHMAGSAVGNGSLSGSDRQVSATTVALQAWHRRRASSSRALAMQTAVSKASPATGAP
;
A
#
# COMPACT_ATOMS: atom_id res chain seq x y z
N MET A 1 -28.58 79.72 -14.78
CA MET A 1 -27.96 78.42 -15.11
C MET A 1 -27.27 77.92 -13.84
N LEU A 2 -27.96 77.09 -13.05
CA LEU A 2 -27.46 76.57 -11.77
C LEU A 2 -26.58 75.34 -12.05
N LEU A 3 -25.31 75.36 -11.65
CA LEU A 3 -24.42 74.19 -11.71
C LEU A 3 -24.48 73.45 -10.37
N LEU A 4 -25.04 72.24 -10.39
CA LEU A 4 -25.03 71.30 -9.27
C LEU A 4 -23.66 70.62 -9.19
N ILE A 5 -22.97 70.73 -8.05
CA ILE A 5 -21.77 69.95 -7.74
C ILE A 5 -22.21 68.77 -6.86
N VAL A 6 -22.05 67.56 -7.37
CA VAL A 6 -22.27 66.31 -6.61
C VAL A 6 -20.91 65.81 -6.11
N PRO A 7 -20.72 65.57 -4.79
CA PRO A 7 -19.46 65.03 -4.30
C PRO A 7 -19.39 63.52 -4.55
N LEU A 8 -18.29 63.06 -5.14
CA LEU A 8 -17.92 61.65 -5.23
C LEU A 8 -17.41 61.19 -3.85
N ALA A 9 -18.24 60.42 -3.13
CA ALA A 9 -17.76 59.66 -1.99
C ALA A 9 -16.96 58.44 -2.50
N PRO A 10 -15.77 58.15 -1.95
CA PRO A 10 -15.02 56.96 -2.32
C PRO A 10 -15.79 55.72 -1.86
N TRP A 11 -16.08 54.84 -2.82
CA TRP A 11 -16.68 53.54 -2.58
C TRP A 11 -15.67 52.69 -1.80
N LEU A 12 -15.82 52.61 -0.48
CA LEU A 12 -15.13 51.60 0.31
C LEU A 12 -15.76 50.26 -0.04
N ALA A 13 -15.06 49.48 -0.86
CA ALA A 13 -15.41 48.08 -1.08
C ALA A 13 -15.45 47.39 0.30
N PRO A 14 -16.49 46.61 0.61
CA PRO A 14 -16.47 45.78 1.80
C PRO A 14 -15.22 44.90 1.74
N SER A 15 -14.41 44.96 2.81
CA SER A 15 -13.28 44.06 3.00
C SER A 15 -13.82 42.63 2.91
N GLU A 16 -13.61 41.99 1.77
CA GLU A 16 -13.87 40.56 1.59
C GLU A 16 -13.01 39.85 2.63
N ALA A 17 -13.64 39.38 3.71
CA ALA A 17 -12.96 38.58 4.71
C ALA A 17 -12.33 37.40 3.97
N ALA A 18 -11.00 37.31 4.01
CA ALA A 18 -10.29 36.17 3.43
C ALA A 18 -11.00 34.89 3.89
N PRO A 19 -11.31 33.95 2.99
CA PRO A 19 -12.04 32.75 3.37
C PRO A 19 -11.32 32.12 4.56
N ALA A 20 -12.07 31.84 5.63
CA ALA A 20 -11.53 31.23 6.84
C ALA A 20 -10.70 30.01 6.42
N ARG A 21 -9.38 30.08 6.60
CA ARG A 21 -8.49 28.99 6.19
C ARG A 21 -8.95 27.75 6.94
N VAL A 22 -9.49 26.78 6.22
CA VAL A 22 -9.86 25.49 6.79
C VAL A 22 -8.58 24.90 7.38
N SER A 23 -8.59 24.72 8.70
CA SER A 23 -7.48 24.13 9.44
C SER A 23 -7.18 22.73 8.87
N PRO A 24 -5.92 22.41 8.49
CA PRO A 24 -5.61 21.10 7.95
C PRO A 24 -5.86 20.03 9.02
N LEU A 25 -6.71 19.07 8.70
CA LEU A 25 -7.06 17.97 9.58
C LEU A 25 -5.99 16.88 9.51
N LEU A 26 -5.90 16.03 10.51
CA LEU A 26 -5.15 14.78 10.39
C LEU A 26 -6.08 13.73 9.79
N HIS A 27 -5.72 13.15 8.64
CA HIS A 27 -6.49 12.08 8.00
C HIS A 27 -5.76 10.75 8.17
N LEU A 28 -6.32 9.91 9.02
CA LEU A 28 -5.93 8.52 9.18
C LEU A 28 -7.08 7.65 8.68
N GLN A 29 -6.79 6.41 8.28
CA GLN A 29 -7.86 5.45 7.96
C GLN A 29 -8.81 5.25 9.15
N TYR A 30 -8.27 5.32 10.38
CA TYR A 30 -9.04 5.25 11.61
C TYR A 30 -10.00 6.44 11.82
N ALA A 31 -9.51 7.66 11.63
CA ALA A 31 -10.27 8.86 11.95
C ALA A 31 -9.75 10.11 11.21
N ARG A 32 -10.64 11.08 11.08
CA ARG A 32 -10.35 12.44 10.58
C ARG A 32 -10.67 13.45 11.69
N PHE A 33 -9.67 14.17 12.18
CA PHE A 33 -9.84 15.09 13.30
C PHE A 33 -8.79 16.22 13.28
N ASP A 34 -9.02 17.30 14.02
CA ASP A 34 -8.02 18.36 14.21
C ASP A 34 -7.23 18.09 15.50
N PRO A 35 -5.93 17.75 15.43
CA PRO A 35 -5.18 17.41 16.64
C PRO A 35 -4.98 18.57 17.63
N LEU A 36 -5.28 19.82 17.26
CA LEU A 36 -5.17 20.99 18.16
C LEU A 36 -6.45 21.30 18.93
N THR A 37 -7.62 20.93 18.40
CA THR A 37 -8.93 21.21 19.04
C THR A 37 -9.62 19.95 19.53
N SER A 38 -9.26 18.80 18.97
CA SER A 38 -9.75 17.48 19.33
C SER A 38 -8.57 16.60 19.73
N ALA A 39 -7.89 16.99 20.81
CA ALA A 39 -6.76 16.25 21.37
C ALA A 39 -7.07 14.77 21.63
N ASP A 40 -8.37 14.38 21.73
CA ASP A 40 -8.82 13.06 22.17
C ASP A 40 -9.97 12.41 21.36
N ALA A 41 -10.20 12.75 20.08
CA ALA A 41 -11.51 12.52 19.45
C ALA A 41 -12.06 11.07 19.33
N PRO A 42 -11.29 9.96 19.45
CA PRO A 42 -11.90 8.75 20.05
C PRO A 42 -10.94 7.79 20.79
N VAL A 43 -9.68 8.17 21.05
CA VAL A 43 -8.61 7.17 21.28
C VAL A 43 -8.49 6.61 22.70
N LEU A 44 -8.91 7.37 23.72
CA LEU A 44 -8.52 7.08 25.10
C LEU A 44 -9.50 6.19 25.90
N ALA A 45 -10.76 6.07 25.45
CA ALA A 45 -11.80 5.41 26.26
C ALA A 45 -11.75 3.87 26.23
N MET A 46 -11.17 3.24 25.20
CA MET A 46 -11.25 1.79 25.01
C MET A 46 -9.95 1.00 25.24
N HIS A 47 -8.80 1.67 25.51
CA HIS A 47 -7.48 1.01 25.54
C HIS A 47 -6.55 1.46 26.69
N THR A 48 -7.10 2.00 27.78
CA THR A 48 -6.35 2.58 28.91
C THR A 48 -5.26 1.66 29.52
N PRO A 49 -5.43 0.34 29.67
CA PRO A 49 -4.39 -0.52 30.25
C PRO A 49 -3.16 -0.71 29.36
N LEU A 50 -3.32 -0.63 28.03
CA LEU A 50 -2.23 -0.84 27.06
C LEU A 50 -1.33 0.40 26.90
N ILE A 51 -1.84 1.58 27.25
CA ILE A 51 -1.14 2.87 27.06
C ILE A 51 -0.29 3.24 28.28
N ALA A 52 -0.63 2.75 29.48
CA ALA A 52 -0.02 3.21 30.74
C ALA A 52 1.49 2.95 30.86
N SER A 53 2.03 1.92 30.18
CA SER A 53 3.46 1.60 30.15
C SER A 53 4.07 1.67 28.74
N TRP A 54 3.30 2.15 27.76
CA TRP A 54 3.72 2.17 26.37
C TRP A 54 4.60 3.39 26.09
N GLN A 55 5.80 3.14 25.54
CA GLN A 55 6.70 4.20 25.11
C GLN A 55 6.61 4.37 23.58
N PRO A 56 6.06 5.48 23.08
CA PRO A 56 6.04 5.76 21.65
C PRO A 56 7.45 5.84 21.09
N GLN A 57 7.68 5.12 20.00
CA GLN A 57 8.86 5.30 19.14
C GLN A 57 8.48 5.88 17.78
N THR A 58 7.20 5.78 17.40
CA THR A 58 6.67 6.27 16.13
C THR A 58 5.77 7.46 16.38
N TYR A 59 6.01 8.54 15.65
CA TYR A 59 5.34 9.82 15.78
C TYR A 59 4.81 10.30 14.43
N ILE A 60 3.74 11.08 14.48
CA ILE A 60 3.25 11.87 13.36
C ILE A 60 3.77 13.29 13.54
N VAL A 61 4.35 13.86 12.48
CA VAL A 61 4.68 15.29 12.40
C VAL A 61 3.81 15.92 11.33
N GLN A 62 2.92 16.83 11.71
CA GLN A 62 2.08 17.60 10.81
C GLN A 62 2.61 19.02 10.64
N PHE A 63 2.61 19.52 9.41
CA PHE A 63 3.07 20.87 9.05
C PHE A 63 1.89 21.80 8.75
N HIS A 64 2.12 23.11 8.83
CA HIS A 64 1.09 24.11 8.52
C HIS A 64 0.72 24.18 7.03
N THR A 65 1.63 23.75 6.14
CA THR A 65 1.54 23.92 4.68
C THR A 65 2.24 22.75 3.98
N PRO A 66 2.14 22.61 2.64
CA PRO A 66 2.83 21.55 1.90
C PRO A 66 4.30 21.40 2.30
N ILE A 67 4.69 20.15 2.56
CA ILE A 67 5.98 19.81 3.14
C ILE A 67 7.10 20.12 2.14
N ARG A 68 8.10 20.89 2.59
CA ARG A 68 9.29 21.24 1.80
C ARG A 68 10.45 20.30 2.11
N GLU A 69 11.32 20.06 1.13
CA GLU A 69 12.51 19.22 1.30
C GLU A 69 13.46 19.75 2.40
N ALA A 70 13.64 21.07 2.51
CA ALA A 70 14.44 21.67 3.58
C ALA A 70 13.92 21.32 4.99
N TRP A 71 12.60 21.15 5.15
CA TRP A 71 12.02 20.76 6.45
C TRP A 71 12.25 19.28 6.74
N LYS A 72 12.17 18.41 5.72
CA LYS A 72 12.55 17.00 5.86
C LYS A 72 14.02 16.86 6.26
N GLN A 73 14.90 17.61 5.62
CA GLN A 73 16.33 17.65 5.95
C GLN A 73 16.57 18.15 7.38
N ALA A 74 15.83 19.19 7.82
CA ALA A 74 15.90 19.67 9.19
C ALA A 74 15.51 18.56 10.19
N LEU A 75 14.39 17.85 9.96
CA LEU A 75 13.99 16.71 10.80
C LEU A 75 15.09 15.64 10.88
N VAL A 76 15.69 15.27 9.75
CA VAL A 76 16.79 14.30 9.71
C VAL A 76 18.01 14.79 10.49
N ALA A 77 18.33 16.09 10.44
CA ALA A 77 19.42 16.67 11.24
C ALA A 77 19.15 16.62 12.75
N TYR A 78 17.89 16.56 13.18
CA TYR A 78 17.50 16.27 14.56
C TYR A 78 17.55 14.78 14.93
N GLY A 79 18.01 13.91 14.03
CA GLY A 79 18.04 12.46 14.22
C GLY A 79 16.70 11.77 13.97
N VAL A 80 15.72 12.46 13.37
CA VAL A 80 14.42 11.89 13.04
C VAL A 80 14.53 11.01 11.80
N ARG A 81 14.04 9.77 11.89
CA ARG A 81 13.89 8.89 10.72
C ARG A 81 12.52 9.13 10.08
N LEU A 82 12.50 9.33 8.77
CA LEU A 82 11.29 9.60 7.99
C LEU A 82 10.84 8.33 7.26
N TYR A 83 9.53 8.11 7.19
CA TYR A 83 8.94 7.01 6.43
C TYR A 83 7.95 7.54 5.38
N GLY A 84 6.66 7.22 5.50
CA GLY A 84 5.62 7.62 4.56
C GLY A 84 4.98 8.96 4.89
N SER A 85 4.37 9.57 3.87
CA SER A 85 3.47 10.70 4.03
C SER A 85 2.07 10.25 4.44
N ILE A 86 1.47 10.99 5.35
CA ILE A 86 0.05 10.94 5.68
C ILE A 86 -0.60 12.16 5.00
N PRO A 87 -1.84 12.08 4.49
CA PRO A 87 -2.51 13.22 3.89
C PRO A 87 -2.54 14.44 4.82
N ASP A 88 -2.79 15.62 4.24
CA ASP A 88 -2.84 16.90 4.95
C ASP A 88 -1.54 17.25 5.70
N TYR A 89 -0.45 17.19 4.92
CA TYR A 89 0.89 17.67 5.30
C TYR A 89 1.48 16.98 6.52
N ALA A 90 1.27 15.68 6.65
CA ALA A 90 1.80 14.88 7.75
C ALA A 90 2.84 13.86 7.28
N LEU A 91 3.78 13.53 8.17
CA LEU A 91 4.78 12.49 7.98
C LEU A 91 4.73 11.50 9.14
N LEU A 92 4.85 10.21 8.82
CA LEU A 92 5.16 9.19 9.80
C LEU A 92 6.67 9.15 10.04
N THR A 93 7.06 9.15 11.30
CA THR A 93 8.45 9.33 11.71
C THR A 93 8.82 8.43 12.89
N ARG A 94 10.10 8.18 13.10
CA ARG A 94 10.64 7.54 14.31
C ARG A 94 11.63 8.46 14.99
N MET A 95 11.41 8.68 16.28
CA MET A 95 12.20 9.54 17.16
C MET A 95 11.86 9.22 18.62
N ASP A 96 12.65 9.73 19.57
CA ASP A 96 12.31 9.68 20.99
C ASP A 96 11.40 10.85 21.42
N ALA A 97 10.83 10.76 22.63
CA ALA A 97 9.94 11.79 23.16
C ALA A 97 10.62 13.16 23.33
N ALA A 98 11.92 13.19 23.67
CA ALA A 98 12.67 14.43 23.82
C ALA A 98 12.83 15.15 22.47
N THR A 99 13.09 14.40 21.40
CA THR A 99 13.18 14.92 20.04
C THR A 99 11.82 15.38 19.55
N ALA A 100 10.75 14.61 19.79
CA ALA A 100 9.38 15.01 19.46
C ALA A 100 9.02 16.36 20.09
N ALA A 101 9.34 16.56 21.37
CA ALA A 101 9.13 17.83 22.07
C ALA A 101 9.91 19.00 21.43
N ARG A 102 11.14 18.77 20.95
CA ARG A 102 11.92 19.78 20.20
C ARG A 102 11.31 20.10 18.83
N ILE A 103 10.89 19.07 18.09
CA ILE A 103 10.29 19.22 16.75
C ILE A 103 8.97 20.01 16.83
N GLN A 104 8.17 19.79 17.87
CA GLN A 104 6.92 20.53 18.10
C GLN A 104 7.12 22.05 18.21
N GLN A 105 8.32 22.53 18.56
CA GLN A 105 8.64 23.95 18.68
C GLN A 105 9.09 24.59 17.35
N LEU A 106 9.26 23.80 16.28
CA LEU A 106 9.68 24.34 14.99
C LEU A 106 8.54 25.16 14.36
N PRO A 107 8.79 26.39 13.85
CA PRO A 107 7.74 27.23 13.28
C PRO A 107 7.00 26.63 12.07
N SER A 108 7.64 25.69 11.37
CA SER A 108 7.02 24.97 10.25
C SER A 108 6.05 23.88 10.70
N VAL A 109 6.17 23.40 11.94
CA VAL A 109 5.45 22.26 12.50
C VAL A 109 4.18 22.76 13.19
N ARG A 110 3.05 22.18 12.79
CA ARG A 110 1.74 22.44 13.36
C ARG A 110 1.50 21.59 14.60
N TRP A 111 1.83 20.31 14.50
CA TRP A 111 1.53 19.33 15.56
C TRP A 111 2.47 18.13 15.47
N VAL A 112 2.83 17.58 16.63
CA VAL A 112 3.57 16.34 16.81
C VAL A 112 2.84 15.50 17.85
N GLY A 113 2.58 14.25 17.53
CA GLY A 113 2.01 13.32 18.49
C GLY A 113 2.35 11.87 18.21
N PRO A 114 2.18 10.99 19.21
CA PRO A 114 2.45 9.58 19.05
C PRO A 114 1.52 8.97 17.99
N TYR A 115 2.06 8.06 17.17
CA TYR A 115 1.24 7.22 16.31
C TYR A 115 0.65 6.07 17.14
N LEU A 116 -0.51 6.31 17.75
CA LEU A 116 -1.13 5.44 18.74
C LEU A 116 -1.52 4.07 18.16
N PRO A 117 -1.52 2.99 18.98
CA PRO A 117 -1.92 1.66 18.53
C PRO A 117 -3.31 1.62 17.86
N ALA A 118 -4.27 2.38 18.37
CA ALA A 118 -5.61 2.48 17.80
C ALA A 118 -5.61 2.97 16.33
N TYR A 119 -4.65 3.83 15.96
CA TYR A 119 -4.52 4.36 14.60
C TYR A 119 -3.96 3.34 13.60
N ARG A 120 -3.55 2.16 14.08
CA ARG A 120 -2.91 1.10 13.31
C ARG A 120 -3.85 -0.07 13.05
N ILE A 121 -5.12 0.04 13.45
CA ILE A 121 -6.08 -1.05 13.37
C ILE A 121 -7.13 -0.67 12.33
N ASP A 122 -7.42 -1.60 11.42
CA ASP A 122 -8.49 -1.45 10.45
C ASP A 122 -9.83 -1.13 11.15
N PRO A 123 -10.52 -0.03 10.75
CA PRO A 123 -11.83 0.31 11.29
C PRO A 123 -12.86 -0.82 11.28
N LEU A 124 -12.74 -1.79 10.37
CA LEU A 124 -13.61 -2.96 10.31
C LEU A 124 -13.65 -3.74 11.62
N PHE A 125 -12.55 -3.79 12.38
CA PHE A 125 -12.54 -4.44 13.71
C PHE A 125 -13.45 -3.77 14.72
N TRP A 126 -13.68 -2.46 14.58
CA TRP A 126 -14.57 -1.70 15.44
C TRP A 126 -15.99 -1.66 14.90
N GLN A 127 -16.14 -1.54 13.59
CA GLN A 127 -17.45 -1.47 12.92
C GLN A 127 -18.19 -2.81 12.96
N ARG A 128 -17.46 -3.92 12.92
CA ARG A 128 -18.00 -5.29 12.88
C ARG A 128 -17.59 -6.09 14.11
N GLY A 129 -17.12 -5.44 15.18
CA GLY A 129 -16.62 -6.11 16.38
C GLY A 129 -17.61 -7.12 16.97
N ASP A 130 -18.89 -6.78 16.98
CA ASP A 130 -19.97 -7.66 17.47
C ASP A 130 -20.25 -8.86 16.56
N GLU A 131 -19.86 -8.79 15.28
CA GLU A 131 -19.98 -9.90 14.32
C GLU A 131 -18.76 -10.84 14.37
N LEU A 132 -17.64 -10.39 14.92
CA LEU A 132 -16.43 -11.19 15.05
C LEU A 132 -16.55 -12.11 16.27
N ALA A 133 -16.73 -13.41 16.01
CA ALA A 133 -16.74 -14.39 17.08
C ALA A 133 -15.38 -14.39 17.84
N PRO A 134 -15.37 -14.16 19.17
CA PRO A 134 -14.14 -13.93 19.94
C PRO A 134 -13.20 -15.13 19.96
N ASP A 135 -13.75 -16.34 19.82
CA ASP A 135 -13.03 -17.61 19.87
C ASP A 135 -12.70 -18.18 18.48
N VAL A 136 -13.02 -17.45 17.40
CA VAL A 136 -12.71 -17.87 16.04
C VAL A 136 -11.46 -17.14 15.54
N PRO A 137 -10.36 -17.85 15.25
CA PRO A 137 -9.15 -17.22 14.74
C PRO A 137 -9.37 -16.58 13.38
N LEU A 138 -8.81 -15.39 13.22
CA LEU A 138 -8.72 -14.66 11.96
C LEU A 138 -7.32 -14.81 11.37
N GLU A 139 -7.22 -14.79 10.05
CA GLU A 139 -5.96 -14.51 9.38
C GLU A 139 -5.79 -12.99 9.31
N LEU A 140 -4.70 -12.48 9.85
CA LEU A 140 -4.36 -11.07 9.92
C LEU A 140 -3.18 -10.78 8.99
N THR A 141 -3.22 -9.62 8.33
CA THR A 141 -2.05 -9.01 7.70
C THR A 141 -1.54 -7.90 8.63
N ILE A 142 -0.27 -7.99 9.01
CA ILE A 142 0.43 -7.00 9.82
C ILE A 142 1.44 -6.28 8.94
N ALA A 143 1.27 -4.97 8.74
CA ALA A 143 2.28 -4.14 8.10
C ALA A 143 3.18 -3.48 9.15
N THR A 144 4.43 -3.25 8.77
CA THR A 144 5.46 -2.71 9.64
C THR A 144 6.32 -1.67 8.92
N LEU A 145 7.03 -0.85 9.70
CA LEU A 145 8.08 0.03 9.21
C LEU A 145 9.17 -0.80 8.48
N PRO A 146 9.79 -0.28 7.42
CA PRO A 146 10.75 -1.02 6.60
C PRO A 146 12.02 -1.43 7.36
N ASP A 147 12.34 -0.79 8.48
CA ASP A 147 13.48 -1.11 9.35
C ASP A 147 13.11 -2.03 10.54
N THR A 148 11.88 -2.53 10.59
CA THR A 148 11.42 -3.46 11.62
C THR A 148 12.12 -4.81 11.45
N ASN A 149 12.67 -5.35 12.54
CA ASN A 149 13.20 -6.70 12.55
C ASN A 149 12.04 -7.72 12.55
N LEU A 150 11.65 -8.18 11.36
CA LEU A 150 10.55 -9.14 11.19
C LEU A 150 10.78 -10.48 11.91
N ALA A 151 12.03 -10.93 12.03
CA ALA A 151 12.34 -12.17 12.75
C ALA A 151 12.11 -12.02 14.25
N ALA A 152 12.52 -10.89 14.84
CA ALA A 152 12.25 -10.58 16.25
C ALA A 152 10.74 -10.39 16.51
N LEU A 153 10.03 -9.73 15.59
CA LEU A 153 8.58 -9.57 15.67
C LEU A 153 7.85 -10.92 15.58
N SER A 154 8.24 -11.78 14.63
CA SER A 154 7.72 -13.14 14.50
C SER A 154 7.98 -13.96 15.77
N HIS A 155 9.19 -13.90 16.32
CA HIS A 155 9.51 -14.57 17.59
C HIS A 155 8.64 -14.07 18.73
N ARG A 156 8.41 -12.76 18.85
CA ARG A 156 7.51 -12.17 19.84
C ARG A 156 6.08 -12.71 19.71
N LEU A 157 5.55 -12.78 18.50
CA LEU A 157 4.21 -13.33 18.25
C LEU A 157 4.12 -14.82 18.63
N HIS A 158 5.18 -15.59 18.38
CA HIS A 158 5.25 -16.98 18.83
C HIS A 158 5.26 -17.14 20.36
N THR A 159 5.81 -16.18 21.13
CA THR A 159 5.71 -16.21 22.60
C THR A 159 4.26 -16.10 23.11
N TRP A 160 3.35 -15.59 22.27
CA TRP A 160 1.91 -15.56 22.52
C TRP A 160 1.17 -16.77 21.93
N GLN A 161 1.91 -17.80 21.49
CA GLN A 161 1.38 -18.99 20.84
C GLN A 161 0.60 -18.71 19.54
N LEU A 162 0.86 -17.57 18.89
CA LEU A 162 0.28 -17.24 17.60
C LEU A 162 1.03 -17.96 16.47
N GLU A 163 0.29 -18.38 15.45
CA GLU A 163 0.82 -19.03 14.25
C GLU A 163 1.17 -17.97 13.20
N VAL A 164 2.47 -17.77 12.94
CA VAL A 164 2.93 -16.92 11.84
C VAL A 164 2.91 -17.74 10.55
N LEU A 165 2.00 -17.38 9.65
CA LEU A 165 1.76 -18.10 8.39
C LEU A 165 2.81 -17.76 7.32
N GLY A 166 3.45 -16.60 7.40
CA GLY A 166 4.50 -16.18 6.50
C GLY A 166 4.82 -14.70 6.62
N GLY A 167 5.80 -14.25 5.85
CA GLY A 167 6.20 -12.84 5.82
C GLY A 167 6.87 -12.45 4.52
N ALA A 168 7.00 -11.14 4.33
CA ALA A 168 7.66 -10.53 3.20
C ALA A 168 8.14 -9.14 3.56
N TRP A 169 9.06 -8.60 2.78
CA TRP A 169 9.63 -7.30 3.03
C TRP A 169 10.04 -6.62 1.75
N ASN A 170 9.68 -5.34 1.61
CA ASN A 170 10.23 -4.48 0.56
C ASN A 170 10.78 -3.19 1.18
N ARG A 171 11.40 -2.34 0.35
CA ARG A 171 12.02 -1.07 0.80
C ARG A 171 11.07 -0.10 1.52
N HIS A 172 9.75 -0.27 1.40
CA HIS A 172 8.75 0.61 2.00
C HIS A 172 8.12 0.03 3.26
N ALA A 173 8.03 -1.31 3.39
CA ALA A 173 7.38 -1.96 4.53
C ALA A 173 7.76 -3.45 4.65
N GLY A 174 7.67 -3.96 5.88
CA GLY A 174 7.62 -5.39 6.16
C GLY A 174 6.18 -5.87 6.41
N TYR A 175 5.89 -7.12 6.08
CA TYR A 175 4.57 -7.74 6.22
C TYR A 175 4.68 -9.10 6.91
N LEU A 176 3.76 -9.39 7.82
CA LEU A 176 3.55 -10.73 8.39
C LEU A 176 2.09 -11.13 8.23
N SER A 177 1.86 -12.39 7.87
CA SER A 177 0.54 -13.01 7.93
C SER A 177 0.48 -13.90 9.17
N VAL A 178 -0.55 -13.72 10.00
CA VAL A 178 -0.64 -14.34 11.33
C VAL A 178 -2.05 -14.84 11.58
N ARG A 179 -2.20 -16.04 12.15
CA ARG A 179 -3.48 -16.51 12.66
C ARG A 179 -3.60 -16.18 14.15
N ALA A 180 -4.62 -15.38 14.51
CA ALA A 180 -4.84 -14.93 15.88
C ALA A 180 -6.32 -14.73 16.19
N LEU A 181 -6.70 -14.86 17.47
CA LEU A 181 -8.04 -14.46 17.93
C LEU A 181 -8.19 -12.93 17.87
N PRO A 182 -9.40 -12.40 17.63
CA PRO A 182 -9.66 -10.95 17.59
C PRO A 182 -9.11 -10.18 18.80
N GLY A 183 -9.13 -10.79 19.98
CA GLY A 183 -8.61 -10.17 21.21
C GLY A 183 -7.11 -9.82 21.19
N TYR A 184 -6.32 -10.42 20.29
CA TYR A 184 -4.90 -10.08 20.14
C TYR A 184 -4.64 -8.83 19.30
N VAL A 185 -5.62 -8.35 18.52
CA VAL A 185 -5.43 -7.22 17.59
C VAL A 185 -4.87 -5.97 18.28
N PRO A 186 -5.39 -5.51 19.43
CA PRO A 186 -4.82 -4.35 20.14
C PRO A 186 -3.38 -4.58 20.63
N ALA A 187 -3.07 -5.79 21.10
CA ALA A 187 -1.74 -6.12 21.60
C ALA A 187 -0.71 -6.17 20.45
N ILE A 188 -1.09 -6.71 19.29
CA ILE A 188 -0.28 -6.72 18.07
C ILE A 188 -0.03 -5.29 17.60
N ALA A 189 -1.07 -4.46 17.51
CA ALA A 189 -0.96 -3.08 17.07
C ALA A 189 -0.02 -2.24 17.96
N ALA A 190 0.09 -2.59 19.24
CA ALA A 190 0.96 -1.90 20.20
C ALA A 190 2.45 -2.23 20.07
N LEU A 191 2.81 -3.29 19.32
CA LEU A 191 4.21 -3.69 19.13
C LEU A 191 5.01 -2.60 18.38
N ASP A 192 6.30 -2.52 18.70
CA ASP A 192 7.22 -1.62 18.00
C ASP A 192 7.35 -2.01 16.52
N GLY A 193 7.46 -1.00 15.67
CA GLY A 193 7.54 -1.19 14.23
C GLY A 193 6.22 -1.51 13.53
N VAL A 194 5.16 -1.96 14.22
CA VAL A 194 3.85 -2.20 13.59
C VAL A 194 3.21 -0.88 13.17
N THR A 195 2.76 -0.83 11.92
CA THR A 195 2.09 0.35 11.33
C THR A 195 0.64 0.09 10.99
N TRP A 196 0.27 -1.16 10.72
CA TRP A 196 -1.11 -1.50 10.36
C TRP A 196 -1.43 -2.96 10.69
N VAL A 197 -2.68 -3.24 11.07
CA VAL A 197 -3.25 -4.56 11.34
C VAL A 197 -4.64 -4.61 10.71
N GLU A 198 -4.82 -5.53 9.77
CA GLU A 198 -6.08 -5.76 9.05
C GLU A 198 -6.38 -7.26 8.97
N ALA A 199 -7.65 -7.60 8.73
CA ALA A 199 -8.00 -8.97 8.36
C ALA A 199 -7.47 -9.26 6.95
N ALA A 200 -6.94 -10.46 6.73
CA ALA A 200 -6.45 -10.84 5.41
C ALA A 200 -7.60 -10.92 4.41
N ASP A 201 -7.49 -10.19 3.31
CA ASP A 201 -8.47 -10.22 2.24
C ASP A 201 -8.55 -11.59 1.56
N VAL A 202 -9.78 -11.97 1.19
CA VAL A 202 -10.01 -13.08 0.28
C VAL A 202 -9.83 -12.55 -1.14
N LEU A 203 -8.68 -12.85 -1.76
CA LEU A 203 -8.45 -12.48 -3.15
C LEU A 203 -9.55 -13.09 -4.05
N ALA A 204 -10.06 -12.26 -4.95
CA ALA A 204 -11.00 -12.67 -5.99
C ALA A 204 -10.44 -12.26 -7.34
N LEU A 205 -10.66 -13.11 -8.34
CA LEU A 205 -10.37 -12.78 -9.73
C LEU A 205 -11.35 -11.69 -10.16
N HIS A 206 -10.82 -10.59 -10.67
CA HIS A 206 -11.58 -9.47 -11.20
C HIS A 206 -11.20 -9.27 -12.65
N ASN A 207 -12.15 -8.81 -13.46
CA ASN A 207 -12.06 -8.62 -14.92
C ASN A 207 -12.14 -9.91 -15.75
N ASP A 208 -13.36 -10.41 -15.92
CA ASP A 208 -13.71 -11.56 -16.79
C ASP A 208 -14.11 -11.16 -18.21
N GLN A 209 -13.99 -9.88 -18.59
CA GLN A 209 -14.38 -9.36 -19.91
C GLN A 209 -13.13 -9.05 -20.74
N GLY A 210 -12.93 -9.78 -21.83
CA GLY A 210 -11.91 -9.51 -22.83
C GLY A 210 -12.39 -8.52 -23.88
N GLY A 211 -11.60 -7.49 -24.20
CA GLY A 211 -11.95 -6.61 -25.30
C GLY A 211 -10.94 -5.53 -25.62
N THR A 212 -10.28 -5.66 -26.77
CA THR A 212 -9.58 -4.58 -27.47
C THR A 212 -10.42 -3.32 -27.64
N ALA A 213 -11.76 -3.44 -27.71
CA ALA A 213 -12.70 -2.33 -27.78
C ALA A 213 -12.67 -1.41 -26.55
N ILE A 214 -12.39 -1.95 -25.36
CA ILE A 214 -12.33 -1.17 -24.10
C ILE A 214 -10.97 -0.49 -23.97
N VAL A 215 -9.89 -1.21 -24.31
CA VAL A 215 -8.51 -0.74 -24.12
C VAL A 215 -8.06 0.22 -25.24
N GLN A 216 -8.75 0.24 -26.40
CA GLN A 216 -8.48 1.11 -27.55
C GLN A 216 -7.01 1.09 -28.03
N ALA A 217 -6.31 -0.03 -27.81
CA ALA A 217 -4.88 -0.19 -28.06
C ALA A 217 -4.50 -0.11 -29.54
N ASP A 218 -5.47 -0.22 -30.45
CA ASP A 218 -5.24 -0.18 -31.90
C ASP A 218 -4.74 1.19 -32.36
N SER A 219 -5.21 2.28 -31.74
CA SER A 219 -4.75 3.64 -32.06
C SER A 219 -3.25 3.80 -31.78
N VAL A 220 -2.80 3.37 -30.59
CA VAL A 220 -1.37 3.37 -30.20
C VAL A 220 -0.54 2.51 -31.13
N ARG A 221 -1.00 1.31 -31.47
CA ARG A 221 -0.26 0.39 -32.35
C ARG A 221 -0.17 0.90 -33.78
N GLN A 222 -1.28 1.35 -34.35
CA GLN A 222 -1.33 1.78 -35.74
C GLN A 222 -0.67 3.15 -35.96
N GLN A 223 -0.85 4.09 -35.02
CA GLN A 223 -0.35 5.46 -35.17
C GLN A 223 1.08 5.63 -34.66
N LEU A 224 1.42 4.99 -33.54
CA LEU A 224 2.72 5.16 -32.89
C LEU A 224 3.67 3.98 -33.12
N GLN A 225 3.20 2.87 -33.73
CA GLN A 225 3.99 1.66 -33.96
C GLN A 225 4.61 1.10 -32.66
N LEU A 226 3.92 1.29 -31.54
CA LEU A 226 4.34 0.80 -30.22
C LEU A 226 3.65 -0.54 -29.93
N HIS A 227 4.46 -1.59 -29.83
CA HIS A 227 4.01 -2.96 -29.61
C HIS A 227 4.43 -3.55 -28.26
N GLY A 228 5.12 -2.80 -27.41
CA GLY A 228 5.64 -3.28 -26.13
C GLY A 228 6.91 -4.14 -26.24
N ASN A 229 7.63 -4.05 -27.37
CA ASN A 229 8.92 -4.73 -27.57
C ASN A 229 9.91 -4.35 -26.46
N GLY A 230 10.54 -5.35 -25.85
CA GLY A 230 11.53 -5.18 -24.77
C GLY A 230 10.95 -4.85 -23.40
N GLN A 231 9.61 -4.82 -23.25
CA GLN A 231 8.96 -4.59 -21.95
C GLN A 231 8.62 -5.91 -21.27
N ILE A 232 8.78 -5.98 -19.95
CA ILE A 232 8.42 -7.14 -19.14
C ILE A 232 7.13 -6.83 -18.38
N ILE A 233 6.17 -7.75 -18.43
CA ILE A 233 4.92 -7.65 -17.67
C ILE A 233 4.92 -8.75 -16.61
N ALA A 234 4.91 -8.36 -15.34
CA ALA A 234 4.67 -9.32 -14.25
C ALA A 234 3.15 -9.44 -14.02
N MET A 235 2.65 -10.66 -13.98
CA MET A 235 1.23 -10.98 -13.85
C MET A 235 1.03 -11.97 -12.71
N ALA A 236 0.26 -11.57 -11.71
CA ALA A 236 -0.17 -12.45 -10.61
C ALA A 236 -1.64 -12.80 -10.79
N ASP A 237 -1.90 -14.04 -11.21
CA ASP A 237 -3.22 -14.50 -11.64
C ASP A 237 -3.41 -16.01 -11.36
N SER A 238 -4.41 -16.66 -11.92
CA SER A 238 -4.75 -18.06 -11.66
C SER A 238 -3.73 -19.05 -12.20
N GLY A 239 -2.90 -18.69 -13.16
CA GLY A 239 -1.97 -19.59 -13.84
C GLY A 239 -1.75 -19.18 -15.30
N LEU A 240 -1.04 -20.01 -16.06
CA LEU A 240 -0.92 -19.83 -17.52
C LEU A 240 -1.07 -21.16 -18.26
N ASP A 241 -2.21 -21.30 -18.92
CA ASP A 241 -2.62 -22.40 -19.77
C ASP A 241 -2.25 -23.78 -19.20
N THR A 242 -1.49 -24.60 -19.92
CA THR A 242 -1.13 -25.94 -19.46
C THR A 242 -0.09 -25.95 -18.34
N GLY A 243 0.59 -24.84 -18.09
CA GLY A 243 1.72 -24.79 -17.16
C GLY A 243 2.96 -25.51 -17.70
N ALA A 244 3.11 -25.62 -19.01
CA ALA A 244 4.32 -26.16 -19.63
C ALA A 244 4.64 -25.44 -20.95
N LEU A 245 5.89 -25.00 -21.11
CA LEU A 245 6.33 -24.10 -22.20
C LEU A 245 6.09 -24.67 -23.60
N ASP A 246 6.13 -26.00 -23.74
CA ASP A 246 5.95 -26.74 -24.99
C ASP A 246 4.47 -26.87 -25.39
N THR A 247 3.57 -26.88 -24.41
CA THR A 247 2.13 -27.08 -24.62
C THR A 247 1.30 -25.81 -24.44
N LEU A 248 1.94 -24.68 -24.09
CA LEU A 248 1.31 -23.36 -24.06
C LEU A 248 0.52 -23.04 -25.33
N HIS A 249 -0.52 -22.24 -25.18
CA HIS A 249 -1.30 -21.70 -26.27
C HIS A 249 -0.38 -21.01 -27.29
N PRO A 250 -0.55 -21.23 -28.61
CA PRO A 250 0.35 -20.68 -29.64
C PRO A 250 0.59 -19.18 -29.52
N ASP A 251 -0.42 -18.43 -29.09
CA ASP A 251 -0.32 -16.98 -28.92
C ASP A 251 0.65 -16.51 -27.83
N LEU A 252 1.03 -17.41 -26.92
CA LEU A 252 1.82 -17.16 -25.72
C LEU A 252 3.18 -17.89 -25.73
N ARG A 253 3.44 -18.75 -26.71
CA ARG A 253 4.71 -19.48 -26.83
C ARG A 253 5.88 -18.51 -27.04
N GLY A 254 7.01 -18.79 -26.38
CA GLY A 254 8.21 -17.96 -26.44
C GLY A 254 8.10 -16.61 -25.71
N ARG A 255 7.03 -16.39 -24.94
CA ARG A 255 6.75 -15.14 -24.21
C ARG A 255 6.75 -15.29 -22.69
N VAL A 256 7.34 -16.36 -22.15
CA VAL A 256 7.48 -16.58 -20.70
C VAL A 256 8.95 -16.45 -20.31
N LEU A 257 9.25 -15.56 -19.36
CA LEU A 257 10.63 -15.24 -18.94
C LEU A 257 11.02 -16.00 -17.69
N GLY A 258 10.01 -16.19 -16.83
CA GLY A 258 10.14 -16.79 -15.52
C GLY A 258 8.77 -17.01 -14.93
N VAL A 259 8.69 -17.95 -14.00
CA VAL A 259 7.45 -18.34 -13.34
C VAL A 259 7.74 -18.51 -11.85
N GLU A 260 6.84 -18.00 -11.02
CA GLU A 260 6.89 -18.14 -9.57
C GLU A 260 5.57 -18.71 -9.05
N THR A 261 5.59 -19.91 -8.49
CA THR A 261 4.38 -20.63 -8.09
C THR A 261 4.08 -20.45 -6.60
N LEU A 262 3.60 -19.27 -6.20
CA LEU A 262 3.32 -19.00 -4.78
C LEU A 262 2.07 -19.70 -4.24
N GLY A 263 1.02 -19.85 -5.04
CA GLY A 263 -0.24 -20.47 -4.59
C GLY A 263 -0.30 -21.99 -4.77
N ARG A 264 0.52 -22.54 -5.67
CA ARG A 264 0.59 -23.97 -6.01
C ARG A 264 2.03 -24.37 -6.33
N PRO A 265 2.89 -24.63 -5.33
CA PRO A 265 4.31 -24.87 -5.56
C PRO A 265 4.59 -25.93 -6.63
N GLY A 266 5.35 -25.57 -7.67
CA GLY A 266 5.69 -26.45 -8.80
C GLY A 266 4.63 -26.55 -9.89
N ASP A 267 3.44 -25.97 -9.69
CA ASP A 267 2.34 -25.99 -10.66
C ASP A 267 1.90 -24.57 -11.01
N TRP A 268 2.15 -24.20 -12.27
CA TRP A 268 1.75 -22.91 -12.85
C TRP A 268 0.71 -23.03 -13.96
N SER A 269 0.11 -24.21 -14.11
CA SER A 269 -1.04 -24.41 -15.00
C SER A 269 -2.17 -23.46 -14.64
N ASP A 270 -3.06 -23.12 -15.57
CA ASP A 270 -4.22 -22.28 -15.31
C ASP A 270 -5.49 -23.14 -15.15
N PRO A 271 -5.98 -23.37 -13.93
CA PRO A 271 -7.15 -24.21 -13.68
C PRO A 271 -8.46 -23.47 -13.97
N THR A 272 -8.44 -22.15 -14.16
CA THR A 272 -9.66 -21.35 -14.38
C THR A 272 -9.70 -20.72 -15.77
N GLY A 273 -8.55 -20.52 -16.40
CA GLY A 273 -8.41 -19.82 -17.68
C GLY A 273 -8.28 -18.30 -17.55
N HIS A 274 -8.42 -17.73 -16.34
CA HIS A 274 -8.40 -16.28 -16.14
C HIS A 274 -7.02 -15.69 -16.42
N GLY A 275 -5.95 -16.28 -15.86
CA GLY A 275 -4.58 -15.83 -16.10
C GLY A 275 -4.15 -15.99 -17.54
N THR A 276 -4.62 -17.03 -18.22
CA THR A 276 -4.42 -17.25 -19.66
C THR A 276 -5.11 -16.18 -20.50
N HIS A 277 -6.35 -15.84 -20.15
CA HIS A 277 -7.10 -14.77 -20.80
C HIS A 277 -6.44 -13.40 -20.59
N MET A 278 -5.99 -13.11 -19.36
CA MET A 278 -5.27 -11.88 -19.03
C MET A 278 -3.93 -11.80 -19.78
N ALA A 279 -3.17 -12.90 -19.82
CA ALA A 279 -1.92 -12.98 -20.58
C ALA A 279 -2.15 -12.81 -22.08
N GLY A 280 -3.18 -13.44 -22.64
CA GLY A 280 -3.57 -13.26 -24.04
C GLY A 280 -3.91 -11.80 -24.37
N SER A 281 -4.64 -11.13 -23.48
CA SER A 281 -4.98 -9.71 -23.62
C SER A 281 -3.74 -8.80 -23.57
N ALA A 282 -2.78 -9.12 -22.70
CA ALA A 282 -1.59 -8.30 -22.49
C ALA A 282 -0.52 -8.52 -23.57
N VAL A 283 -0.22 -9.79 -23.91
CA VAL A 283 0.97 -10.16 -24.70
C VAL A 283 0.69 -11.12 -25.86
N GLY A 284 -0.56 -11.52 -26.08
CA GLY A 284 -0.93 -12.47 -27.11
C GLY A 284 -0.56 -11.97 -28.51
N ASN A 285 0.13 -12.81 -29.30
CA ASN A 285 0.50 -12.46 -30.67
C ASN A 285 -0.70 -12.53 -31.65
N GLY A 286 -1.83 -13.14 -31.25
CA GLY A 286 -3.02 -13.32 -32.07
C GLY A 286 -2.80 -14.20 -33.31
N SER A 287 -1.84 -15.13 -33.25
CA SER A 287 -1.48 -16.04 -34.34
C SER A 287 -2.67 -16.89 -34.81
N LEU A 288 -3.60 -17.21 -33.91
CA LEU A 288 -4.82 -17.95 -34.25
C LEU A 288 -6.00 -17.07 -34.70
N SER A 289 -5.83 -15.74 -34.71
CA SER A 289 -6.87 -14.77 -35.05
C SER A 289 -6.50 -13.91 -36.28
N GLY A 290 -5.53 -14.37 -37.07
CA GLY A 290 -5.11 -13.72 -38.32
C GLY A 290 -4.20 -12.50 -38.15
N SER A 291 -3.66 -12.26 -36.95
CA SER A 291 -2.65 -11.21 -36.74
C SER A 291 -1.24 -11.79 -36.68
N ASP A 292 -0.33 -11.29 -37.51
CA ASP A 292 1.09 -11.63 -37.50
C ASP A 292 1.88 -10.63 -36.64
N ARG A 293 1.65 -10.68 -35.32
CA ARG A 293 2.41 -9.85 -34.38
C ARG A 293 3.77 -10.49 -34.14
N GLN A 294 4.75 -10.17 -34.99
CA GLN A 294 6.18 -10.42 -34.71
C GLN A 294 6.69 -9.48 -33.62
N VAL A 295 6.14 -9.62 -32.41
CA VAL A 295 6.56 -8.87 -31.22
C VAL A 295 7.55 -9.74 -30.49
N SER A 296 8.84 -9.54 -30.75
CA SER A 296 9.90 -10.11 -29.91
C SER A 296 9.88 -9.40 -28.56
N ALA A 297 9.83 -10.18 -27.47
CA ALA A 297 10.15 -9.75 -26.11
C ALA A 297 9.11 -8.87 -25.38
N THR A 298 7.81 -9.18 -25.48
CA THR A 298 6.95 -8.93 -24.30
C THR A 298 6.82 -10.23 -23.54
N THR A 299 7.39 -10.25 -22.35
CA THR A 299 7.57 -11.50 -21.60
C THR A 299 6.81 -11.44 -20.29
N VAL A 300 6.00 -12.46 -20.03
CA VAL A 300 5.19 -12.58 -18.81
C VAL A 300 6.01 -13.26 -17.73
N ALA A 301 6.10 -12.61 -16.58
CA ALA A 301 6.51 -13.25 -15.33
C ALA A 301 5.25 -13.61 -14.55
N LEU A 302 4.93 -14.90 -14.50
CA LEU A 302 3.64 -15.36 -13.99
C LEU A 302 3.73 -15.77 -12.52
N GLN A 303 2.77 -15.32 -11.72
CA GLN A 303 2.48 -15.88 -10.39
C GLN A 303 1.13 -16.58 -10.42
N ALA A 304 1.12 -17.92 -10.29
CA ALA A 304 -0.08 -18.74 -10.26
C ALA A 304 -0.70 -18.80 -8.85
N TRP A 305 -1.99 -18.50 -8.72
CA TRP A 305 -2.77 -18.47 -7.49
C TRP A 305 -3.98 -19.41 -7.55
N HIS A 306 -4.35 -20.05 -6.43
CA HIS A 306 -5.57 -20.83 -6.35
C HIS A 306 -6.23 -20.70 -4.98
N ARG A 307 -7.57 -20.57 -4.97
CA ARG A 307 -8.40 -20.63 -3.77
C ARG A 307 -8.38 -22.04 -3.18
N ARG A 308 -7.40 -22.37 -2.34
CA ARG A 308 -7.62 -23.32 -1.24
C ARG A 308 -6.52 -23.21 -0.20
N ARG A 309 -6.96 -23.25 1.07
CA ARG A 309 -6.18 -23.28 2.31
C ARG A 309 -4.81 -23.92 2.12
N ALA A 310 -3.76 -23.11 2.07
CA ALA A 310 -2.41 -23.56 2.41
C ALA A 310 -1.56 -22.33 2.76
N SER A 311 -0.84 -22.51 3.85
CA SER A 311 0.14 -21.64 4.48
C SER A 311 1.27 -21.23 3.53
N SER A 312 1.99 -20.19 3.96
CA SER A 312 3.33 -19.75 3.52
C SER A 312 3.43 -18.77 2.35
N SER A 313 4.05 -17.63 2.69
CA SER A 313 4.81 -16.71 1.83
C SER A 313 4.00 -15.73 0.97
N ARG A 314 3.43 -14.71 1.61
CA ARG A 314 2.74 -13.59 0.93
C ARG A 314 3.55 -12.31 1.01
N ALA A 315 3.65 -11.65 -0.15
CA ALA A 315 4.08 -10.27 -0.42
C ALA A 315 5.50 -9.99 -0.98
N LEU A 316 6.23 -10.97 -1.56
CA LEU A 316 7.49 -10.67 -2.26
C LEU A 316 7.78 -11.35 -3.62
N ALA A 317 6.77 -11.83 -4.35
CA ALA A 317 7.04 -12.48 -5.65
C ALA A 317 7.30 -11.50 -6.80
N MET A 318 6.61 -10.36 -6.87
CA MET A 318 6.57 -9.60 -8.12
C MET A 318 7.90 -8.92 -8.47
N GLN A 319 8.64 -8.44 -7.46
CA GLN A 319 9.96 -7.83 -7.66
C GLN A 319 11.05 -8.88 -7.93
N THR A 320 10.91 -10.07 -7.32
CA THR A 320 11.80 -11.23 -7.50
C THR A 320 11.65 -11.85 -8.89
N ALA A 321 10.42 -11.93 -9.40
CA ALA A 321 10.13 -12.49 -10.71
C ALA A 321 10.74 -11.61 -11.82
N VAL A 322 10.65 -10.28 -11.72
CA VAL A 322 11.24 -9.33 -12.68
C VAL A 322 12.77 -9.29 -12.60
N SER A 323 13.34 -9.38 -11.39
CA SER A 323 14.80 -9.34 -11.20
C SER A 323 15.50 -10.63 -11.64
N LYS A 324 14.89 -11.80 -11.43
CA LYS A 324 15.39 -13.09 -11.98
C LYS A 324 15.23 -13.18 -13.50
N ALA A 325 14.23 -12.51 -14.04
CA ALA A 325 13.90 -12.48 -15.46
C ALA A 325 14.77 -11.50 -16.27
N SER A 326 15.36 -10.49 -15.63
CA SER A 326 16.26 -9.55 -16.31
C SER A 326 17.61 -10.23 -16.58
N PRO A 327 18.07 -10.34 -17.84
CA PRO A 327 19.42 -10.82 -18.10
C PRO A 327 20.40 -9.86 -17.41
N ALA A 328 21.37 -10.43 -16.70
CA ALA A 328 22.50 -9.65 -16.18
C ALA A 328 23.07 -8.86 -17.36
N THR A 329 23.04 -7.53 -17.26
CA THR A 329 23.79 -6.65 -18.17
C THR A 329 25.28 -6.87 -17.86
N GLY A 330 25.80 -7.97 -18.39
CA GLY A 330 27.21 -8.32 -18.43
C GLY A 330 27.49 -8.77 -19.84
N ALA A 331 27.85 -7.81 -20.68
CA ALA A 331 28.71 -8.07 -21.82
C ALA A 331 30.09 -7.47 -21.50
N PRO A 332 31.19 -8.16 -21.86
CA PRO A 332 32.56 -7.75 -21.56
C PRO A 332 32.98 -6.43 -22.22
#